data_AF-A0A3S8PZV7-F1
#
_entry.id   AF-A0A3S8PZV7-F1
#
_cell.length_a   1.000
_cell.length_b   1.000
_cell.length_c   1.000
_cell.angle_alpha   90.00
_cell.angle_beta   90.00
_cell.angle_gamma   90.00
#
_symmetry.space_group_name_H-M   'P 1'
#
loop_
_entity.id
_entity.type
_entity.pdbx_description
1 polymer ?
#
loop_
_entity_poly.entity_id
_entity_poly.type
_entity_poly.pdbx_seq_one_letter_code
_entity_poly.pdbx_strand_id
1 'polypeptide(L)'
;MLYLFKLLFLLINIDQETVLNWFGIEDPISQEARQALINGSDLNLSNIEQSTNLSISTLNLLIQGLVNKLQDGLTIVDIENSLFFILFVRFIILAIRYNLKTSFYITCIGLFAGYLWYRHLLDIISTYSNVLIKIPLLQNFSQDAIQLESMSRQGLVNYSKLGENTHWYQPGQVIYAGILRAIINIDPETGQKYYIDPFSMIISKIQQSGNSNIITLYYQLYHKIIPKIYDVCSKFWAQLSGIAAYATITRIGKRYCPYLIRWHWTFLLIIMMVEQIFTTFINRANYFQTQVLIPQKEAYGNYINSSLEVQINLLNIIIGSIVLAHIGLLIFGLFHAIWGQYFYFPFFVENTELHIGPRPSNSIYSGGKTSWQDSIEKENTLGRRLPKIWYGWFGKGTKNEWQISSQLREFLNKIIKNFKKQFRR
;
A
#
# COMPACT_ATOMS: atom_id res chain seq x y z
N MET A 1 -14.68 -12.21 -4.03
CA MET A 1 -14.16 -13.60 -3.96
C MET A 1 -14.71 -14.52 -5.07
N LEU A 2 -16.04 -14.62 -5.26
CA LEU A 2 -16.64 -15.45 -6.34
C LEU A 2 -16.30 -14.97 -7.77
N TYR A 3 -16.27 -13.66 -8.00
CA TYR A 3 -15.87 -13.08 -9.30
C TYR A 3 -14.38 -13.30 -9.61
N LEU A 4 -13.52 -13.36 -8.59
CA LEU A 4 -12.08 -13.58 -8.77
C LEU A 4 -11.80 -14.99 -9.34
N PHE A 5 -12.49 -16.01 -8.81
CA PHE A 5 -12.40 -17.38 -9.32
C PHE A 5 -12.95 -17.51 -10.74
N LYS A 6 -14.09 -16.87 -11.05
CA LYS A 6 -14.64 -16.89 -12.42
C LYS A 6 -13.75 -16.14 -13.42
N LEU A 7 -13.12 -15.03 -13.01
CA LEU A 7 -12.16 -14.27 -13.84
C LEU A 7 -10.90 -15.11 -14.15
N LEU A 8 -10.37 -15.82 -13.15
CA LEU A 8 -9.18 -16.68 -13.28
C LEU A 8 -9.36 -17.83 -14.28
N PHE A 9 -10.60 -18.30 -14.44
CA PHE A 9 -10.98 -19.34 -15.39
C PHE A 9 -11.58 -18.81 -16.69
N LEU A 10 -11.56 -17.49 -16.94
CA LEU A 10 -12.18 -16.85 -18.11
C LEU A 10 -13.69 -17.18 -18.28
N LEU A 11 -14.37 -17.49 -17.18
CA LEU A 11 -15.80 -17.87 -17.13
C LEU A 11 -16.73 -16.65 -16.99
N ILE A 12 -16.20 -15.43 -17.11
CA ILE A 12 -16.98 -14.19 -17.06
C ILE A 12 -17.14 -13.67 -18.48
N ASN A 13 -18.38 -13.35 -18.86
CA ASN A 13 -18.65 -12.62 -20.09
C ASN A 13 -18.15 -11.19 -19.90
N ILE A 14 -17.11 -10.79 -20.65
CA ILE A 14 -16.52 -9.44 -20.52
C ILE A 14 -17.32 -8.49 -21.41
N ASP A 15 -18.33 -7.85 -20.81
CA ASP A 15 -19.13 -6.80 -21.42
C ASP A 15 -18.72 -5.40 -20.92
N GLN A 16 -19.25 -4.35 -21.55
CA GLN A 16 -18.99 -2.96 -21.18
C GLN A 16 -19.31 -2.68 -19.70
N GLU A 17 -20.43 -3.19 -19.21
CA GLU A 17 -20.88 -3.01 -17.83
C GLU A 17 -19.88 -3.62 -16.83
N THR A 18 -19.39 -4.84 -17.10
CA THR A 18 -18.40 -5.52 -16.25
C THR A 18 -17.10 -4.71 -16.16
N VAL A 19 -16.64 -4.14 -17.28
CA VAL A 19 -15.41 -3.34 -17.30
C VAL A 19 -15.60 -2.00 -16.60
N LEU A 20 -16.70 -1.29 -16.82
CA LEU A 20 -16.98 -0.02 -16.15
C LEU A 20 -17.12 -0.22 -14.62
N ASN A 21 -17.75 -1.30 -14.19
CA ASN A 21 -17.86 -1.67 -12.78
C ASN A 21 -16.52 -1.95 -12.09
N TRP A 22 -15.52 -2.50 -12.80
CA TRP A 22 -14.17 -2.69 -12.21
C TRP A 22 -13.49 -1.37 -11.83
N PHE A 23 -13.83 -0.29 -12.53
CA PHE A 23 -13.34 1.04 -12.24
C PHE A 23 -14.35 1.89 -11.44
N GLY A 24 -15.47 1.31 -11.00
CA GLY A 24 -16.53 2.00 -10.27
C GLY A 24 -17.11 3.18 -11.05
N ILE A 25 -17.22 3.05 -12.37
CA ILE A 25 -17.85 4.03 -13.26
C ILE A 25 -19.26 3.51 -13.54
N GLU A 26 -20.29 4.28 -13.22
CA GLU A 26 -21.66 3.89 -13.54
C GLU A 26 -21.87 3.90 -15.06
N ASP A 27 -22.49 2.85 -15.60
CA ASP A 27 -22.82 2.79 -17.02
C ASP A 27 -23.91 3.84 -17.32
N PRO A 28 -23.79 4.68 -18.36
CA PRO A 28 -24.79 5.69 -18.69
C PRO A 28 -26.21 5.13 -18.81
N ILE A 29 -26.37 3.89 -19.29
CA ILE A 29 -27.67 3.20 -19.37
C ILE A 29 -28.26 2.97 -17.96
N SER A 30 -27.41 2.56 -17.02
CA SER A 30 -27.81 2.37 -15.61
C SER A 30 -28.15 3.69 -14.90
N GLN A 31 -27.47 4.78 -15.28
CA GLN A 31 -27.70 6.12 -14.77
C GLN A 31 -29.01 6.71 -15.31
N GLU A 32 -29.27 6.57 -16.61
CA GLU A 32 -30.53 6.95 -17.26
C GLU A 32 -31.71 6.14 -16.71
N ALA A 33 -31.54 4.83 -16.49
CA ALA A 33 -32.56 3.98 -15.87
C ALA A 33 -32.87 4.38 -14.41
N ARG A 34 -31.86 4.74 -13.61
CA ARG A 34 -32.06 5.29 -12.26
C ARG A 34 -32.74 6.65 -12.28
N GLN A 35 -32.36 7.54 -13.19
CA GLN A 35 -32.99 8.85 -13.34
C GLN A 35 -34.45 8.73 -13.81
N ALA A 36 -34.75 7.79 -14.71
CA ALA A 36 -36.13 7.48 -15.11
C ALA A 36 -36.98 6.91 -13.96
N LEU A 37 -36.41 6.04 -13.12
CA LEU A 37 -37.06 5.52 -11.90
C LEU A 37 -37.35 6.63 -10.88
N ILE A 38 -36.40 7.56 -10.68
CA ILE A 38 -36.56 8.69 -9.75
C ILE A 38 -37.58 9.70 -10.27
N ASN A 39 -37.68 9.87 -11.60
CA ASN A 39 -38.61 10.80 -12.24
C ASN A 39 -40.00 10.19 -12.53
N GLY A 40 -40.25 8.93 -12.13
CA GLY A 40 -41.57 8.31 -12.20
C GLY A 40 -42.06 7.98 -13.62
N SER A 41 -41.18 7.84 -14.62
CA SER A 41 -41.59 7.43 -15.96
C SER A 41 -41.68 5.90 -16.09
N ASP A 42 -42.80 5.40 -16.61
CA ASP A 42 -43.03 3.97 -16.89
C ASP A 42 -41.90 3.39 -17.76
N LEU A 43 -41.07 2.54 -17.18
CA LEU A 43 -39.98 1.86 -17.88
C LEU A 43 -40.52 0.62 -18.59
N ASN A 44 -40.57 0.66 -19.93
CA ASN A 44 -40.64 -0.56 -20.74
C ASN A 44 -39.31 -1.31 -20.58
N LEU A 45 -39.32 -2.35 -19.75
CA LEU A 45 -38.18 -3.24 -19.44
C LEU A 45 -37.56 -3.92 -20.68
N SER A 46 -38.22 -3.83 -21.85
CA SER A 46 -37.76 -4.35 -23.14
C SER A 46 -36.81 -3.42 -23.91
N ASN A 47 -36.69 -2.14 -23.52
CA ASN A 47 -35.80 -1.17 -24.18
C ASN A 47 -34.42 -1.04 -23.50
N ILE A 48 -34.18 -1.78 -22.42
CA ILE A 48 -32.85 -1.87 -21.81
C ILE A 48 -32.07 -2.89 -22.63
N GLU A 49 -31.44 -2.44 -23.72
CA GLU A 49 -30.56 -3.29 -24.51
C GLU A 49 -29.47 -3.88 -23.60
N GLN A 50 -29.24 -5.19 -23.74
CA GLN A 50 -28.19 -5.91 -23.03
C GLN A 50 -26.82 -5.25 -23.31
N SER A 51 -26.08 -5.04 -22.22
CA SER A 51 -24.67 -4.62 -22.14
C SER A 51 -23.93 -4.74 -23.48
N THR A 52 -23.60 -3.60 -24.09
CA THR A 52 -22.96 -3.59 -25.40
C THR A 52 -21.59 -4.27 -25.36
N ASN A 53 -21.25 -5.00 -26.43
CA ASN A 53 -19.90 -5.50 -26.65
C ASN A 53 -18.87 -4.36 -26.55
N LEU A 54 -17.67 -4.67 -26.04
CA LEU A 54 -16.58 -3.70 -25.87
C LEU A 54 -16.35 -2.91 -27.16
N SER A 55 -16.54 -1.59 -27.10
CA SER A 55 -16.36 -0.71 -28.25
C SER A 55 -15.46 0.49 -27.90
N ILE A 56 -15.18 1.32 -28.89
CA ILE A 56 -14.37 2.54 -28.71
C ILE A 56 -15.10 3.55 -27.81
N SER A 57 -16.45 3.54 -27.79
CA SER A 57 -17.22 4.38 -26.87
C SER A 57 -16.97 3.98 -25.41
N THR A 58 -16.84 2.68 -25.13
CA THR A 58 -16.49 2.16 -23.79
C THR A 58 -15.14 2.71 -23.31
N LEU A 59 -14.16 2.84 -24.21
CA LEU A 59 -12.85 3.42 -23.88
C LEU A 59 -12.94 4.92 -23.60
N ASN A 60 -13.73 5.66 -24.38
CA ASN A 60 -13.97 7.08 -24.11
C ASN A 60 -14.70 7.29 -22.77
N LEU A 61 -15.70 6.46 -22.46
CA LEU A 61 -16.40 6.48 -21.17
C LEU A 61 -15.46 6.14 -20.01
N LEU A 62 -14.56 5.16 -20.18
CA LEU A 62 -13.50 4.87 -19.21
C LEU A 62 -12.60 6.06 -18.98
N ILE A 63 -12.12 6.71 -20.05
CA ILE A 63 -11.24 7.88 -19.95
C ILE A 63 -11.97 9.02 -19.23
N GLN A 64 -13.21 9.31 -19.60
CA GLN A 64 -14.01 10.36 -18.97
C GLN A 64 -14.31 10.06 -17.50
N GLY A 65 -14.72 8.83 -17.16
CA GLY A 65 -14.98 8.44 -15.78
C GLY A 65 -13.71 8.45 -14.93
N LEU A 66 -12.56 8.06 -15.48
CA LEU A 66 -11.27 8.18 -14.79
C LEU A 66 -10.86 9.64 -14.58
N VAL A 67 -11.11 10.54 -15.53
CA VAL A 67 -10.85 11.97 -15.39
C VAL A 67 -11.75 12.60 -14.33
N ASN A 68 -13.03 12.24 -14.29
CA ASN A 68 -13.96 12.73 -13.26
C ASN A 68 -13.55 12.25 -11.86
N LYS A 69 -13.19 10.96 -11.73
CA LYS A 69 -12.62 10.43 -10.47
C LYS A 69 -11.32 11.12 -10.06
N LEU A 70 -10.47 11.49 -11.02
CA LEU A 70 -9.25 12.27 -10.75
C LEU A 70 -9.57 13.68 -10.23
N GLN A 71 -10.67 14.29 -10.67
CA GLN A 71 -11.12 15.60 -10.18
C GLN A 71 -11.67 15.52 -8.76
N ASP A 72 -12.41 14.46 -8.44
CA ASP A 72 -12.97 14.22 -7.10
C ASP A 72 -11.92 13.76 -6.08
N GLY A 73 -10.74 13.33 -6.55
CA GLY A 73 -9.61 12.85 -5.74
C GLY A 73 -9.57 11.32 -5.66
N LEU A 74 -8.39 10.73 -5.85
CA LEU A 74 -8.22 9.27 -5.81
C LEU A 74 -8.41 8.71 -4.38
N THR A 75 -9.10 7.58 -4.29
CA THR A 75 -9.23 6.81 -3.05
C THR A 75 -8.18 5.70 -2.94
N ILE A 76 -7.96 5.16 -1.74
CA ILE A 76 -7.10 3.99 -1.54
C ILE A 76 -7.62 2.79 -2.36
N VAL A 77 -8.93 2.64 -2.45
CA VAL A 77 -9.59 1.56 -3.21
C VAL A 77 -9.29 1.67 -4.71
N ASP A 78 -9.25 2.89 -5.27
CA ASP A 78 -8.92 3.09 -6.68
C ASP A 78 -7.46 2.69 -6.99
N ILE A 79 -6.53 2.95 -6.05
CA ILE A 79 -5.15 2.42 -6.15
C ILE A 79 -5.20 0.90 -6.15
N GLU A 80 -5.83 0.27 -5.16
CA GLU A 80 -5.87 -1.20 -5.04
C GLU A 80 -6.43 -1.84 -6.32
N ASN A 81 -7.54 -1.34 -6.84
CA ASN A 81 -8.15 -1.81 -8.09
C ASN A 81 -7.18 -1.69 -9.28
N SER A 82 -6.48 -0.56 -9.39
CA SER A 82 -5.48 -0.35 -10.44
C SER A 82 -4.30 -1.34 -10.31
N LEU A 83 -3.82 -1.60 -9.09
CA LEU A 83 -2.76 -2.56 -8.82
C LEU A 83 -3.20 -3.98 -9.16
N PHE A 84 -4.42 -4.38 -8.80
CA PHE A 84 -5.00 -5.68 -9.15
C PHE A 84 -5.13 -5.86 -10.65
N PHE A 85 -5.63 -4.85 -11.36
CA PHE A 85 -5.74 -4.86 -12.82
C PHE A 85 -4.38 -5.05 -13.48
N ILE A 86 -3.36 -4.30 -13.05
CA ILE A 86 -2.00 -4.42 -13.56
C ILE A 86 -1.44 -5.83 -13.29
N LEU A 87 -1.61 -6.37 -12.08
CA LEU A 87 -1.16 -7.72 -11.73
C LEU A 87 -1.82 -8.79 -12.61
N PHE A 88 -3.11 -8.62 -12.91
CA PHE A 88 -3.86 -9.53 -13.76
C PHE A 88 -3.35 -9.50 -15.22
N VAL A 89 -3.21 -8.30 -15.80
CA VAL A 89 -2.63 -8.12 -17.14
C VAL A 89 -1.24 -8.73 -17.22
N ARG A 90 -0.40 -8.48 -16.21
CA ARG A 90 0.94 -9.06 -16.12
C ARG A 90 0.90 -10.59 -16.06
N PHE A 91 0.00 -11.17 -15.27
CA PHE A 91 -0.16 -12.62 -15.19
C PHE A 91 -0.53 -13.24 -16.53
N ILE A 92 -1.43 -12.62 -17.31
CA ILE A 92 -1.78 -13.08 -18.66
C ILE A 92 -0.53 -13.07 -19.56
N ILE A 93 0.22 -11.96 -19.59
CA ILE A 93 1.44 -11.84 -20.41
C ILE A 93 2.46 -12.93 -20.03
N LEU A 94 2.66 -13.17 -18.73
CA LEU A 94 3.59 -14.19 -18.24
C LEU A 94 3.09 -15.62 -18.48
N ALA A 95 1.77 -15.86 -18.44
CA ALA A 95 1.18 -17.16 -18.72
C ALA A 95 1.37 -17.55 -20.19
N ILE A 96 1.27 -16.58 -21.11
CA ILE A 96 1.57 -16.77 -22.54
C ILE A 96 3.06 -17.04 -22.77
N ARG A 97 3.95 -16.33 -22.05
CA ARG A 97 5.40 -16.43 -22.26
C ARG A 97 6.01 -17.71 -21.69
N TYR A 98 5.47 -18.20 -20.58
CA TYR A 98 6.02 -19.33 -19.84
C TYR A 98 4.97 -20.44 -19.75
N ASN A 99 4.63 -20.86 -18.53
CA ASN A 99 3.51 -21.75 -18.24
C ASN A 99 2.71 -21.19 -17.08
N LEU A 100 1.48 -21.69 -16.88
CA LEU A 100 0.57 -21.18 -15.85
C LEU A 100 1.17 -21.26 -14.44
N LYS A 101 1.85 -22.36 -14.11
CA LYS A 101 2.48 -22.57 -12.79
C LYS A 101 3.61 -21.57 -12.51
N THR A 102 4.53 -21.37 -13.47
CA THR A 102 5.66 -20.44 -13.31
C THR A 102 5.18 -18.99 -13.33
N SER A 103 4.22 -18.67 -14.20
CA SER A 103 3.56 -17.36 -14.23
C SER A 103 2.95 -17.03 -12.86
N PHE A 104 2.21 -17.99 -12.28
CA PHE A 104 1.60 -17.80 -10.96
C PHE A 104 2.65 -17.50 -9.89
N TYR A 105 3.74 -18.29 -9.81
CA TYR A 105 4.81 -18.01 -8.85
C TYR A 105 5.46 -16.64 -9.06
N ILE A 106 5.78 -16.26 -10.30
CA ILE A 106 6.40 -14.96 -10.59
C ILE A 106 5.45 -13.80 -10.22
N THR A 107 4.16 -13.95 -10.48
CA THR A 107 3.14 -12.97 -10.10
C THR A 107 3.01 -12.86 -8.58
N CYS A 108 2.98 -13.96 -7.83
CA CYS A 108 2.97 -13.94 -6.36
C CYS A 108 4.20 -13.24 -5.77
N ILE A 109 5.38 -13.45 -6.37
CA ILE A 109 6.62 -12.78 -5.93
C ILE A 109 6.52 -11.26 -6.14
N GLY A 110 5.96 -10.82 -7.28
CA GLY A 110 5.72 -9.40 -7.54
C GLY A 110 4.63 -8.80 -6.66
N LEU A 111 3.57 -9.55 -6.35
CA LEU A 111 2.54 -9.15 -5.41
C LEU A 111 3.13 -8.92 -4.02
N PHE A 112 3.98 -9.83 -3.53
CA PHE A 112 4.64 -9.66 -2.23
C PHE A 112 5.59 -8.45 -2.24
N ALA A 113 6.37 -8.26 -3.30
CA ALA A 113 7.22 -7.08 -3.42
C ALA A 113 6.38 -5.79 -3.45
N GLY A 114 5.30 -5.75 -4.23
CA GLY A 114 4.37 -4.62 -4.27
C GLY A 114 3.68 -4.36 -2.93
N TYR A 115 3.33 -5.41 -2.19
CA TYR A 115 2.74 -5.28 -0.86
C TYR A 115 3.65 -4.54 0.12
N LEU A 116 4.98 -4.74 0.06
CA LEU A 116 5.92 -3.98 0.89
C LEU A 116 5.84 -2.47 0.62
N TRP A 117 5.81 -2.08 -0.66
CA TRP A 117 5.65 -0.68 -1.07
C TRP A 117 4.29 -0.13 -0.71
N TYR A 118 3.24 -0.92 -0.87
CA TYR A 118 1.88 -0.50 -0.54
C TYR A 118 1.73 -0.24 0.97
N ARG A 119 2.26 -1.14 1.81
CA ARG A 119 2.28 -0.92 3.27
C ARG A 119 3.04 0.34 3.65
N HIS A 120 4.21 0.54 3.06
CA HIS A 120 5.00 1.75 3.30
C HIS A 120 4.29 3.03 2.82
N LEU A 121 3.62 2.97 1.67
CA LEU A 121 2.80 4.07 1.16
C LEU A 121 1.68 4.45 2.15
N LEU A 122 0.98 3.46 2.71
CA LEU A 122 -0.05 3.71 3.73
C LEU A 122 0.53 4.38 4.99
N ASP A 123 1.69 3.93 5.46
CA ASP A 123 2.35 4.51 6.64
C ASP A 123 2.74 5.99 6.38
N ILE A 124 3.22 6.30 5.17
CA ILE A 124 3.59 7.67 4.77
C ILE A 124 2.36 8.56 4.56
N ILE A 125 1.28 8.05 3.95
CA ILE A 125 0.01 8.78 3.83
C ILE A 125 -0.55 9.10 5.22
N SER A 126 -0.53 8.14 6.15
CA SER A 126 -0.95 8.33 7.54
C SER A 126 -0.11 9.42 8.23
N THR A 127 1.21 9.41 8.01
CA THR A 127 2.13 10.39 8.57
C THR A 127 1.88 11.80 8.04
N TYR A 128 1.58 11.94 6.75
CA TYR A 128 1.29 13.23 6.10
C TYR A 128 -0.18 13.63 6.12
N SER A 129 -1.05 12.89 6.81
CA SER A 129 -2.51 13.08 6.79
C SER A 129 -2.94 14.54 7.00
N ASN A 130 -2.36 15.20 8.01
CA ASN A 130 -2.61 16.62 8.34
C ASN A 130 -2.25 17.62 7.23
N VAL A 131 -1.30 17.25 6.37
CA VAL A 131 -0.87 18.06 5.23
C VAL A 131 -1.67 17.69 3.98
N LEU A 132 -1.94 16.41 3.76
CA LEU A 132 -2.65 15.90 2.59
C LEU A 132 -4.09 16.39 2.51
N ILE A 133 -4.76 16.60 3.65
CA ILE A 133 -6.11 17.20 3.69
C ILE A 133 -6.13 18.59 3.03
N LYS A 134 -5.01 19.32 3.05
CA LYS A 134 -4.91 20.65 2.43
C LYS A 134 -4.72 20.61 0.91
N ILE A 135 -4.46 19.44 0.33
CA ILE A 135 -4.22 19.24 -1.10
C ILE A 135 -5.48 18.60 -1.71
N PRO A 136 -6.25 19.30 -2.55
CA PRO A 136 -7.55 18.80 -3.04
C PRO A 136 -7.48 17.40 -3.68
N LEU A 137 -6.47 17.14 -4.50
CA LEU A 137 -6.29 15.85 -5.19
C LEU A 137 -6.03 14.66 -4.24
N LEU A 138 -5.48 14.92 -3.05
CA LEU A 138 -5.03 13.89 -2.10
C LEU A 138 -5.87 13.85 -0.81
N GLN A 139 -6.94 14.64 -0.76
CA GLN A 139 -7.78 14.75 0.43
C GLN A 139 -8.45 13.41 0.77
N ASN A 140 -9.00 12.71 -0.24
CA ASN A 140 -9.67 11.43 -0.05
C ASN A 140 -8.70 10.34 0.46
N PHE A 141 -7.47 10.28 -0.07
CA PHE A 141 -6.43 9.39 0.45
C PHE A 141 -6.16 9.59 1.95
N SER A 142 -6.12 10.85 2.39
CA SER A 142 -5.89 11.16 3.80
C SER A 142 -7.07 10.72 4.67
N GLN A 143 -8.29 10.97 4.21
CA GLN A 143 -9.51 10.58 4.94
C GLN A 143 -9.60 9.05 5.08
N ASP A 144 -9.34 8.31 4.00
CA ASP A 144 -9.32 6.84 4.03
C ASP A 144 -8.26 6.31 5.01
N ALA A 145 -7.05 6.91 5.03
CA ALA A 145 -5.98 6.50 5.93
C ALA A 145 -6.34 6.76 7.41
N ILE A 146 -6.91 7.92 7.73
CA ILE A 146 -7.40 8.24 9.08
C ILE A 146 -8.52 7.27 9.49
N GLN A 147 -9.44 6.96 8.57
CA GLN A 147 -10.51 6.01 8.82
C GLN A 147 -9.96 4.61 9.12
N LEU A 148 -9.02 4.10 8.31
CA LEU A 148 -8.36 2.81 8.53
C LEU A 148 -7.66 2.74 9.89
N GLU A 149 -6.94 3.80 10.28
CA GLU A 149 -6.30 3.86 11.59
C GLU A 149 -7.34 3.83 12.72
N SER A 150 -8.42 4.62 12.59
CA SER A 150 -9.50 4.65 13.58
C SER A 150 -10.22 3.29 13.70
N MET A 151 -10.46 2.60 12.59
CA MET A 151 -11.08 1.27 12.55
C MET A 151 -10.18 0.21 13.19
N SER A 152 -8.86 0.28 13.00
CA SER A 152 -7.93 -0.65 13.65
C SER A 152 -7.92 -0.51 15.17
N ARG A 153 -7.98 0.74 15.67
CA ARG A 153 -8.07 1.07 17.10
C ARG A 153 -9.43 0.66 17.67
N GLN A 154 -10.52 0.93 16.96
CA GLN A 154 -11.87 0.52 17.33
C GLN A 154 -12.02 -1.00 17.31
N GLY A 155 -11.40 -1.70 16.36
CA GLY A 155 -11.36 -3.15 16.29
C GLY A 155 -10.78 -3.73 17.59
N LEU A 156 -9.58 -3.29 18.00
CA LEU A 156 -8.95 -3.71 19.27
C LEU A 156 -9.85 -3.45 20.50
N VAL A 157 -10.48 -2.28 20.57
CA VAL A 157 -11.41 -1.94 21.67
C VAL A 157 -12.67 -2.81 21.63
N ASN A 158 -13.22 -3.05 20.44
CA ASN A 158 -14.39 -3.89 20.23
C ASN A 158 -14.09 -5.36 20.51
N TYR A 159 -12.91 -5.88 20.15
CA TYR A 159 -12.46 -7.23 20.52
C TYR A 159 -12.38 -7.40 22.04
N SER A 160 -12.05 -6.34 22.78
CA SER A 160 -12.08 -6.36 24.26
C SER A 160 -13.49 -6.32 24.86
N LYS A 161 -14.52 -6.01 24.06
CA LYS A 161 -15.93 -5.90 24.46
C LYS A 161 -16.80 -7.05 23.94
N LEU A 162 -16.50 -7.62 22.77
CA LEU A 162 -17.30 -8.63 22.05
C LEU A 162 -16.89 -10.07 22.35
N GLY A 163 -16.42 -10.37 23.56
CA GLY A 163 -16.02 -11.73 23.95
C GLY A 163 -17.09 -12.80 23.71
N GLU A 164 -18.36 -12.42 23.55
CA GLU A 164 -19.51 -13.32 23.37
C GLU A 164 -19.76 -13.79 21.93
N ASN A 165 -19.24 -13.12 20.90
CA ASN A 165 -19.51 -13.44 19.48
C ASN A 165 -18.26 -13.92 18.71
N THR A 166 -17.35 -14.64 19.36
CA THR A 166 -16.20 -15.23 18.66
C THR A 166 -16.57 -16.59 18.07
N HIS A 167 -16.66 -16.65 16.74
CA HIS A 167 -17.00 -17.89 16.04
C HIS A 167 -15.78 -18.83 15.89
N TRP A 168 -16.04 -20.14 15.94
CA TRP A 168 -15.02 -21.21 15.92
C TRP A 168 -14.12 -21.24 14.68
N TYR A 169 -14.53 -20.63 13.57
CA TYR A 169 -13.76 -20.56 12.32
C TYR A 169 -12.60 -19.54 12.35
N GLN A 170 -12.45 -18.76 13.44
CA GLN A 170 -11.32 -17.86 13.68
C GLN A 170 -10.46 -18.35 14.87
N PRO A 171 -9.66 -19.42 14.69
CA PRO A 171 -9.02 -20.13 15.80
C PRO A 171 -8.09 -19.25 16.64
N GLY A 172 -7.39 -18.30 16.01
CA GLY A 172 -6.53 -17.35 16.74
C GLY A 172 -7.33 -16.41 17.66
N GLN A 173 -8.54 -16.01 17.25
CA GLN A 173 -9.41 -15.16 18.06
C GLN A 173 -10.02 -15.94 19.22
N VAL A 174 -10.40 -17.19 19.00
CA VAL A 174 -10.90 -18.09 20.06
C VAL A 174 -9.82 -18.33 21.11
N ILE A 175 -8.58 -18.59 20.69
CA ILE A 175 -7.44 -18.77 21.62
C ILE A 175 -7.18 -17.49 22.40
N TYR A 176 -7.10 -16.34 21.72
CA TYR A 176 -6.86 -15.06 22.36
C TYR A 176 -7.98 -14.67 23.34
N ALA A 177 -9.25 -14.82 22.94
CA ALA A 177 -10.41 -14.56 23.79
C ALA A 177 -10.49 -15.53 24.98
N GLY A 178 -10.14 -16.80 24.78
CA GLY A 178 -10.03 -17.79 25.84
C GLY A 178 -8.97 -17.42 26.89
N ILE A 179 -7.78 -17.00 26.44
CA ILE A 179 -6.73 -16.49 27.33
C ILE A 179 -7.18 -15.22 28.06
N LEU A 180 -7.83 -14.31 27.34
CA LEU A 180 -8.30 -13.05 27.93
C LEU A 180 -9.39 -13.28 28.99
N ARG A 181 -10.34 -14.20 28.74
CA ARG A 181 -11.37 -14.61 29.72
C ARG A 181 -10.79 -15.34 30.93
N ALA A 182 -9.67 -16.05 30.77
CA ALA A 182 -8.98 -16.67 31.89
C ALA A 182 -8.33 -15.65 32.83
N ILE A 183 -8.03 -14.45 32.33
CA ILE A 183 -7.32 -13.38 33.06
C ILE A 183 -8.28 -12.24 33.47
N ILE A 184 -9.38 -12.04 32.74
CA ILE A 184 -10.30 -10.91 32.94
C ILE A 184 -11.72 -11.45 33.12
N ASN A 185 -12.29 -11.22 34.29
CA ASN A 185 -13.70 -11.42 34.57
C ASN A 185 -14.44 -10.08 34.44
N ILE A 186 -15.53 -10.03 33.68
CA ILE A 186 -16.33 -8.82 33.51
C ILE A 186 -17.65 -9.07 34.24
N ASP A 187 -17.97 -8.20 35.20
CA ASP A 187 -19.26 -8.27 35.88
C ASP A 187 -20.36 -7.82 34.90
N PRO A 188 -21.34 -8.69 34.58
CA PRO A 188 -22.38 -8.41 33.60
C PRO A 188 -23.32 -7.27 34.02
N GLU A 189 -23.44 -6.97 35.32
CA GLU A 189 -24.36 -5.96 35.82
C GLU A 189 -23.72 -4.56 35.86
N THR A 190 -22.43 -4.47 36.21
CA THR A 190 -21.72 -3.20 36.37
C THR A 190 -20.78 -2.86 35.21
N GLY A 191 -20.46 -3.83 34.36
CA GLY A 191 -19.47 -3.68 33.28
C GLY A 191 -18.03 -3.51 33.76
N GLN A 192 -17.76 -3.68 35.06
CA GLN A 192 -16.42 -3.55 35.62
C GLN A 192 -15.55 -4.76 35.29
N LYS A 193 -14.27 -4.51 34.98
CA LYS A 193 -13.28 -5.53 34.63
C LYS A 193 -12.44 -5.90 35.86
N TYR A 194 -12.53 -7.15 36.30
CA TYR A 194 -11.72 -7.73 37.37
C TYR A 194 -10.63 -8.60 36.77
N TYR A 195 -9.39 -8.38 37.17
CA TYR A 195 -8.26 -9.20 36.74
C TYR A 195 -8.07 -10.36 37.71
N ILE A 196 -8.11 -11.59 37.22
CA ILE A 196 -7.80 -12.80 37.97
C ILE A 196 -6.27 -12.91 38.02
N ASP A 197 -5.68 -12.48 39.13
CA ASP A 197 -4.25 -12.63 39.38
C ASP A 197 -3.99 -13.80 40.36
N PRO A 198 -3.61 -14.99 39.86
CA PRO A 198 -3.33 -16.14 40.70
C PRO A 198 -2.14 -15.92 41.65
N PHE A 199 -1.20 -15.03 41.31
CA PHE A 199 -0.09 -14.70 42.20
C PHE A 199 -0.55 -13.89 43.41
N SER A 200 -1.48 -12.94 43.22
CA SER A 200 -2.10 -12.22 44.33
C SER A 200 -2.84 -13.15 45.29
N MET A 201 -3.48 -14.22 44.79
CA MET A 201 -4.16 -15.23 45.63
C MET A 201 -3.18 -16.10 46.42
N ILE A 202 -2.00 -16.40 45.87
CA ILE A 202 -0.94 -17.13 46.59
C ILE A 202 -0.35 -16.22 47.67
N ILE A 203 -0.11 -14.95 47.35
CA ILE A 203 0.43 -13.95 48.29
C ILE A 203 -0.55 -13.65 49.42
N SER A 204 -1.87 -13.62 49.17
CA SER A 204 -2.87 -13.42 50.22
C SER A 204 -2.88 -14.56 51.25
N LYS A 205 -2.57 -15.80 50.84
CA LYS A 205 -2.37 -16.92 51.77
C LYS A 205 -1.07 -16.79 52.57
N ILE A 206 0.00 -16.27 51.97
CA ILE A 206 1.29 -16.03 52.63
C ILE A 206 1.22 -14.82 53.59
N GLN A 207 0.37 -13.84 53.30
CA GLN A 207 0.17 -12.68 54.18
C GLN A 207 -0.35 -13.07 55.57
N GLN A 208 -1.12 -14.16 55.67
CA GLN A 208 -1.54 -14.72 56.95
C GLN A 208 -0.37 -15.29 57.79
N SER A 209 0.79 -15.58 57.17
CA SER A 209 1.98 -16.11 57.84
C SER A 209 2.95 -15.03 58.37
N GLY A 210 2.57 -13.75 58.33
CA GLY A 210 3.29 -12.64 58.99
C GLY A 210 4.58 -12.14 58.33
N ASN A 211 4.90 -12.58 57.10
CA ASN A 211 6.20 -12.30 56.47
C ASN A 211 6.19 -10.99 55.64
N SER A 212 6.38 -9.85 56.30
CA SER A 212 6.25 -8.48 55.73
C SER A 212 7.19 -8.18 54.55
N ASN A 213 8.38 -8.79 54.54
CA ASN A 213 9.38 -8.59 53.48
C ASN A 213 8.92 -9.18 52.14
N ILE A 214 8.25 -10.33 52.15
CA ILE A 214 7.77 -11.01 50.94
C ILE A 214 6.65 -10.19 50.28
N ILE A 215 5.75 -9.62 51.09
CA ILE A 215 4.65 -8.77 50.63
C ILE A 215 5.18 -7.49 49.98
N THR A 216 6.16 -6.85 50.63
CA THR A 216 6.78 -5.62 50.11
C THR A 216 7.50 -5.89 48.77
N LEU A 217 8.24 -6.99 48.68
CA LEU A 217 8.94 -7.40 47.47
C LEU A 217 7.96 -7.77 46.34
N TYR A 218 6.85 -8.45 46.66
CA TYR A 218 5.78 -8.74 45.71
C TYR A 218 5.20 -7.47 45.10
N TYR A 219 4.78 -6.52 45.93
CA TYR A 219 4.18 -5.28 45.44
C TYR A 219 5.18 -4.43 44.64
N GLN A 220 6.45 -4.40 45.04
CA GLN A 220 7.51 -3.76 44.26
C GLN A 220 7.73 -4.43 42.90
N LEU A 221 7.73 -5.77 42.85
CA LEU A 221 7.83 -6.52 41.60
C LEU A 221 6.64 -6.22 40.69
N TYR A 222 5.42 -6.37 41.20
CA TYR A 222 4.20 -6.30 40.42
C TYR A 222 3.85 -4.88 39.94
N HIS A 223 4.01 -3.87 40.80
CA HIS A 223 3.62 -2.49 40.44
C HIS A 223 4.74 -1.71 39.76
N LYS A 224 6.01 -2.05 39.98
CA LYS A 224 7.14 -1.23 39.54
C LYS A 224 8.08 -1.96 38.59
N ILE A 225 8.53 -3.16 38.93
CA ILE A 225 9.56 -3.85 38.14
C ILE A 225 8.96 -4.46 36.87
N ILE A 226 7.93 -5.31 37.00
CA ILE A 226 7.29 -6.00 35.87
C ILE A 226 6.74 -5.01 34.84
N PRO A 227 5.97 -3.96 35.20
CA PRO A 227 5.45 -3.02 34.21
C PRO A 227 6.57 -2.25 33.52
N LYS A 228 7.64 -1.89 34.25
CA LYS A 228 8.78 -1.19 33.66
C LYS A 228 9.58 -2.07 32.72
N ILE A 229 9.82 -3.34 33.08
CA ILE A 229 10.47 -4.31 32.19
C ILE A 229 9.60 -4.54 30.95
N TYR A 230 8.30 -4.75 31.14
CA TYR A 230 7.36 -4.95 30.03
C TYR A 230 7.34 -3.74 29.09
N ASP A 231 7.25 -2.52 29.63
CA ASP A 231 7.29 -1.29 28.83
C ASP A 231 8.61 -1.15 28.05
N VAL A 232 9.75 -1.42 28.68
CA VAL A 232 11.06 -1.42 28.02
C VAL A 232 11.13 -2.48 26.92
N CYS A 233 10.76 -3.73 27.22
CA CYS A 233 10.76 -4.83 26.26
C CYS A 233 9.80 -4.58 25.10
N SER A 234 8.61 -4.06 25.37
CA SER A 234 7.61 -3.72 24.36
C SER A 234 8.11 -2.60 23.44
N LYS A 235 8.67 -1.53 23.99
CA LYS A 235 9.26 -0.43 23.21
C LYS A 235 10.45 -0.91 22.38
N PHE A 236 11.33 -1.72 22.98
CA PHE A 236 12.47 -2.30 22.28
C PHE A 236 12.03 -3.23 21.13
N TRP A 237 11.06 -4.12 21.38
CA TRP A 237 10.54 -5.02 20.37
C TRP A 237 9.81 -4.28 19.26
N ALA A 238 9.02 -3.25 19.59
CA ALA A 238 8.36 -2.40 18.60
C ALA A 238 9.37 -1.74 17.64
N GLN A 239 10.54 -1.33 18.16
CA GLN A 239 11.61 -0.73 17.34
C GLN A 239 12.42 -1.77 16.55
N LEU A 240 12.70 -2.94 17.13
CA LEU A 240 13.59 -3.93 16.52
C LEU A 240 12.89 -4.93 15.59
N SER A 241 11.62 -5.25 15.85
CA SER A 241 10.90 -6.35 15.20
C SER A 241 10.89 -6.24 13.67
N GLY A 242 10.74 -5.04 13.10
CA GLY A 242 10.80 -4.82 11.65
C GLY A 242 12.16 -5.15 11.03
N ILE A 243 13.25 -4.71 11.68
CA ILE A 243 14.63 -4.98 11.24
C ILE A 243 14.97 -6.47 11.44
N ALA A 244 14.53 -7.06 12.54
CA ALA A 244 14.72 -8.48 12.82
C ALA A 244 13.99 -9.36 11.80
N ALA A 245 12.74 -9.03 11.45
CA ALA A 245 11.98 -9.73 10.41
C ALA A 245 12.71 -9.65 9.05
N TYR A 246 13.18 -8.46 8.67
CA TYR A 246 14.00 -8.28 7.48
C TYR A 246 15.26 -9.14 7.51
N ALA A 247 16.04 -9.13 8.61
CA ALA A 247 17.27 -9.88 8.73
C ALA A 247 17.01 -11.40 8.60
N THR A 248 16.00 -11.91 9.30
CA THR A 248 15.64 -13.33 9.24
C THR A 248 15.17 -13.74 7.85
N ILE A 249 14.32 -12.95 7.18
CA ILE A 249 13.74 -13.34 5.89
C ILE A 249 14.74 -13.13 4.74
N THR A 250 15.41 -11.98 4.69
CA THR A 250 16.23 -11.59 3.53
C THR A 250 17.70 -12.01 3.65
N ARG A 251 18.25 -12.10 4.87
CA ARG A 251 19.66 -12.49 5.11
C ARG A 251 19.79 -13.98 5.41
N ILE A 252 19.15 -14.44 6.48
CA ILE A 252 19.22 -15.84 6.90
C ILE A 252 18.42 -16.70 5.91
N GLY A 253 17.20 -16.29 5.60
CA GLY A 253 16.28 -16.94 4.66
C GLY A 253 16.58 -16.73 3.18
N LYS A 254 17.79 -16.25 2.80
CA LYS A 254 18.14 -15.91 1.41
C LYS A 254 17.91 -17.02 0.38
N ARG A 255 17.90 -18.29 0.83
CA ARG A 255 17.62 -19.47 0.00
C ARG A 255 16.16 -19.54 -0.44
N TYR A 256 15.24 -19.06 0.40
CA TYR A 256 13.80 -19.14 0.18
C TYR A 256 13.21 -17.82 -0.30
N CYS A 257 13.90 -16.70 -0.07
CA CYS A 257 13.45 -15.38 -0.48
C CYS A 257 13.99 -14.98 -1.87
N PRO A 258 13.10 -14.84 -2.88
CA PRO A 258 13.46 -14.38 -4.22
C PRO A 258 14.22 -13.06 -4.22
N TYR A 259 15.14 -12.92 -5.17
CA TYR A 259 15.95 -11.71 -5.30
C TYR A 259 15.11 -10.44 -5.45
N LEU A 260 13.98 -10.48 -6.19
CA LEU A 260 13.09 -9.33 -6.36
C LEU A 260 12.62 -8.76 -5.01
N ILE A 261 12.17 -9.65 -4.11
CA ILE A 261 11.66 -9.27 -2.79
C ILE A 261 12.81 -8.72 -1.94
N ARG A 262 13.96 -9.41 -1.92
CA ARG A 262 15.13 -8.93 -1.17
C ARG A 262 15.56 -7.54 -1.62
N TRP A 263 15.62 -7.32 -2.94
CA TRP A 263 16.01 -6.03 -3.52
C TRP A 263 15.06 -4.90 -3.12
N HIS A 264 13.74 -5.08 -3.33
CA HIS A 264 12.75 -4.04 -3.03
C HIS A 264 12.66 -3.76 -1.52
N TRP A 265 12.79 -4.79 -0.68
CA TRP A 265 12.78 -4.64 0.76
C TRP A 265 14.03 -3.90 1.27
N THR A 266 15.22 -4.28 0.80
CA THR A 266 16.46 -3.58 1.19
C THR A 266 16.46 -2.13 0.67
N PHE A 267 15.96 -1.90 -0.56
CA PHE A 267 15.82 -0.55 -1.10
C PHE A 267 14.93 0.32 -0.20
N LEU A 268 13.76 -0.21 0.21
CA LEU A 268 12.84 0.45 1.14
C LEU A 268 13.53 0.81 2.47
N LEU A 269 14.32 -0.10 3.05
CA LEU A 269 15.02 0.20 4.30
C LEU A 269 16.04 1.34 4.16
N ILE A 270 16.72 1.43 3.02
CA ILE A 270 17.72 2.50 2.80
C ILE A 270 17.02 3.84 2.56
N ILE A 271 15.93 3.86 1.79
CA ILE A 271 15.19 5.10 1.54
C ILE A 271 14.52 5.60 2.83
N MET A 272 13.99 4.73 3.68
CA MET A 272 13.40 5.09 4.99
C MET A 272 14.34 5.93 5.87
N MET A 273 15.65 5.70 5.81
CA MET A 273 16.63 6.50 6.55
C MET A 273 16.65 7.96 6.06
N VAL A 274 16.52 8.18 4.76
CA VAL A 274 16.49 9.50 4.14
C VAL A 274 15.11 10.14 4.29
N GLU A 275 14.04 9.35 4.19
CA GLU A 275 12.66 9.80 4.36
C GLU A 275 12.43 10.45 5.72
N GLN A 276 13.07 9.95 6.78
CA GLN A 276 12.94 10.50 8.12
C GLN A 276 13.34 11.99 8.19
N ILE A 277 14.30 12.42 7.37
CA ILE A 277 14.73 13.82 7.27
C ILE A 277 13.58 14.66 6.68
N PHE A 278 12.97 14.18 5.60
CA PHE A 278 11.86 14.86 4.94
C PHE A 278 10.59 14.88 5.80
N THR A 279 10.21 13.77 6.43
CA THR A 279 9.04 13.71 7.31
C THR A 279 9.18 14.65 8.50
N THR A 280 10.36 14.68 9.14
CA THR A 280 10.64 15.60 10.26
C THR A 280 10.59 17.05 9.81
N PHE A 281 11.19 17.37 8.66
CA PHE A 281 11.14 18.73 8.09
C PHE A 281 9.71 19.18 7.82
N ILE A 282 8.90 18.36 7.15
CA ILE A 282 7.51 18.69 6.81
C ILE A 282 6.65 18.85 8.07
N ASN A 283 6.83 17.99 9.08
CA ASN A 283 6.10 18.12 10.34
C ASN A 283 6.44 19.42 11.07
N ARG A 284 7.71 19.82 11.09
CA ARG A 284 8.13 21.11 11.66
C ARG A 284 7.62 22.29 10.86
N ALA A 285 7.67 22.23 9.53
CA ALA A 285 7.15 23.26 8.65
C ALA A 285 5.63 23.45 8.83
N ASN A 286 4.87 22.35 8.89
CA ASN A 286 3.44 22.38 9.13
C ASN A 286 3.09 22.89 10.55
N TYR A 287 3.89 22.51 11.56
CA TYR A 287 3.76 23.05 12.92
C TYR A 287 3.98 24.57 12.93
N PHE A 288 5.06 25.05 12.32
CA PHE A 288 5.36 26.48 12.22
C PHE A 288 4.25 27.24 11.51
N GLN A 289 3.72 26.70 10.41
CA GLN A 289 2.60 27.29 9.71
C GLN A 289 1.35 27.39 10.59
N THR A 290 0.99 26.29 11.27
CA THR A 290 -0.28 26.17 12.01
C THR A 290 -0.26 26.90 13.35
N GLN A 291 0.89 26.93 14.03
CA GLN A 291 1.01 27.48 15.39
C GLN A 291 1.62 28.88 15.43
N VAL A 292 2.24 29.34 14.34
CA VAL A 292 2.87 30.67 14.29
C VAL A 292 2.25 31.53 13.18
N LEU A 293 2.36 31.11 11.91
CA LEU A 293 1.98 31.97 10.78
C LEU A 293 0.46 32.22 10.69
N ILE A 294 -0.35 31.17 10.83
CA ILE A 294 -1.82 31.29 10.78
C ILE A 294 -2.36 32.13 11.95
N PRO A 295 -2.00 31.86 13.21
CA PRO A 295 -2.42 32.70 14.33
C PRO A 295 -1.95 34.16 14.22
N GLN A 296 -0.76 34.40 13.68
CA GLN A 296 -0.31 35.77 13.38
C GLN A 296 -1.23 36.44 12.35
N LYS A 297 -1.60 35.73 11.27
CA LYS A 297 -2.53 36.26 10.26
C LYS A 297 -3.89 36.62 10.89
N GLU A 298 -4.42 35.76 11.74
CA GLU A 298 -5.67 35.99 12.46
C GLU A 298 -5.59 37.17 13.41
N ALA A 299 -4.47 37.35 14.12
CA ALA A 299 -4.25 38.46 15.04
C ALA A 299 -4.22 39.84 14.35
N TYR A 300 -3.78 39.91 13.08
CA TYR A 300 -3.81 41.15 12.28
C TYR A 300 -5.22 41.49 11.72
N GLY A 301 -6.22 40.61 11.90
CA GLY A 301 -7.61 40.86 11.53
C GLY A 301 -7.78 41.18 10.03
N ASN A 302 -8.49 42.27 9.72
CA ASN A 302 -8.76 42.71 8.34
C ASN A 302 -7.56 43.38 7.65
N TYR A 303 -6.44 43.59 8.35
CA TYR A 303 -5.26 44.20 7.76
C TYR A 303 -4.49 43.12 6.99
N ILE A 304 -4.66 43.09 5.66
CA ILE A 304 -3.97 42.13 4.79
C ILE A 304 -2.47 42.47 4.79
N ASN A 305 -1.71 41.80 5.65
CA ASN A 305 -0.27 41.78 5.51
C ASN A 305 0.10 40.85 4.35
N SER A 306 0.18 41.41 3.14
CA SER A 306 0.53 40.71 1.90
C SER A 306 1.81 39.86 2.06
N SER A 307 2.79 40.31 2.85
CA SER A 307 4.02 39.56 3.09
C SER A 307 3.80 38.25 3.84
N LEU A 308 2.86 38.21 4.79
CA LEU A 308 2.55 37.02 5.60
C LEU A 308 1.76 35.99 4.77
N GLU A 309 0.84 36.46 3.94
CA GLU A 309 0.09 35.59 3.03
C GLU A 309 1.01 34.94 1.97
N VAL A 310 1.95 35.70 1.42
CA VAL A 310 2.97 35.16 0.51
C VAL A 310 3.83 34.11 1.21
N GLN A 311 4.23 34.33 2.48
CA GLN A 311 5.00 33.34 3.25
C GLN A 311 4.21 32.04 3.47
N ILE A 312 2.93 32.14 3.85
CA ILE A 312 2.05 30.98 4.05
C ILE A 312 1.88 30.20 2.74
N ASN A 313 1.62 30.90 1.63
CA ASN A 313 1.42 30.28 0.32
C ASN A 313 2.71 29.64 -0.21
N LEU A 314 3.86 30.31 -0.08
CA LEU A 314 5.15 29.75 -0.46
C LEU A 314 5.46 28.49 0.35
N LEU A 315 5.21 28.51 1.65
CA LEU A 315 5.41 27.35 2.52
C LEU A 315 4.48 26.19 2.14
N ASN A 316 3.20 26.47 1.81
CA ASN A 316 2.27 25.48 1.27
C ASN A 316 2.79 24.85 -0.03
N ILE A 317 3.30 25.65 -0.96
CA ILE A 317 3.87 25.16 -2.22
C ILE A 317 5.07 24.26 -1.97
N ILE A 318 5.98 24.66 -1.07
CA ILE A 318 7.17 23.85 -0.72
C ILE A 318 6.75 22.53 -0.08
N ILE A 319 5.86 22.58 0.92
CA ILE A 319 5.35 21.39 1.60
C ILE A 319 4.67 20.46 0.60
N GLY A 320 3.74 20.99 -0.21
CA GLY A 320 3.01 20.22 -1.20
C GLY A 320 3.92 19.59 -2.25
N SER A 321 4.92 20.32 -2.74
CA SER A 321 5.88 19.82 -3.73
C SER A 321 6.70 18.65 -3.19
N ILE A 322 7.19 18.76 -1.95
CA ILE A 322 7.98 17.68 -1.31
C ILE A 322 7.10 16.46 -1.06
N VAL A 323 5.90 16.64 -0.51
CA VAL A 323 4.98 15.53 -0.21
C VAL A 323 4.55 14.83 -1.51
N LEU A 324 4.22 15.59 -2.55
CA LEU A 324 3.84 15.02 -3.85
C LEU A 324 5.01 14.27 -4.50
N ALA A 325 6.23 14.81 -4.44
CA ALA A 325 7.42 14.13 -4.94
C ALA A 325 7.70 12.83 -4.17
N HIS A 326 7.52 12.85 -2.85
CA HIS A 326 7.72 11.69 -1.99
C HIS A 326 6.68 10.59 -2.28
N ILE A 327 5.38 10.92 -2.26
CA ILE A 327 4.31 9.98 -2.62
C ILE A 327 4.47 9.46 -4.05
N GLY A 328 4.83 10.34 -5.00
CA GLY A 328 5.09 9.96 -6.38
C GLY A 328 6.22 8.95 -6.51
N LEU A 329 7.30 9.10 -5.74
CA LEU A 329 8.42 8.14 -5.69
C LEU A 329 7.98 6.77 -5.13
N LEU A 330 7.11 6.75 -4.11
CA LEU A 330 6.58 5.51 -3.54
C LEU A 330 5.64 4.80 -4.50
N ILE A 331 4.74 5.54 -5.16
CA ILE A 331 3.87 5.01 -6.21
C ILE A 331 4.69 4.48 -7.39
N PHE A 332 5.76 5.19 -7.77
CA PHE A 332 6.69 4.74 -8.80
C PHE A 332 7.35 3.39 -8.43
N GLY A 333 7.86 3.28 -7.20
CA GLY A 333 8.45 2.03 -6.69
C GLY A 333 7.43 0.89 -6.61
N LEU A 334 6.21 1.19 -6.14
CA LEU A 334 5.09 0.25 -6.07
C LEU A 334 4.73 -0.32 -7.45
N PHE A 335 4.59 0.53 -8.47
CA PHE A 335 4.30 0.06 -9.82
C PHE A 335 5.44 -0.79 -10.38
N HIS A 336 6.70 -0.41 -10.17
CA HIS A 336 7.84 -1.23 -10.59
C HIS A 336 7.84 -2.61 -9.91
N ALA A 337 7.59 -2.66 -8.61
CA ALA A 337 7.53 -3.89 -7.83
C ALA A 337 6.44 -4.84 -8.34
N ILE A 338 5.23 -4.30 -8.61
CA ILE A 338 4.10 -5.05 -9.15
C ILE A 338 4.39 -5.59 -10.55
N TRP A 339 5.07 -4.81 -11.40
CA TRP A 339 5.54 -5.25 -12.70
C TRP A 339 6.73 -6.23 -12.63
N GLY A 340 7.27 -6.45 -11.43
CA GLY A 340 8.47 -7.28 -11.21
C GLY A 340 9.73 -6.68 -11.81
N GLN A 341 9.75 -5.36 -11.95
CA GLN A 341 10.86 -4.59 -12.49
C GLN A 341 11.70 -4.02 -11.35
N TYR A 342 12.92 -3.64 -11.71
CA TYR A 342 13.82 -2.89 -10.85
C TYR A 342 14.02 -1.52 -11.50
N PHE A 343 14.44 -0.54 -10.71
CA PHE A 343 14.73 0.81 -11.17
C PHE A 343 16.08 1.27 -10.61
N TYR A 344 16.72 2.25 -11.25
CA TYR A 344 18.09 2.66 -10.91
C TYR A 344 18.16 4.08 -10.39
N PHE A 345 18.28 4.20 -9.07
CA PHE A 345 18.77 5.42 -8.41
C PHE A 345 20.18 5.16 -7.87
N PRO A 346 21.24 5.77 -8.43
CA PRO A 346 22.62 5.34 -8.23
C PRO A 346 23.00 5.14 -6.75
N PHE A 347 22.77 6.15 -5.91
CA PHE A 347 23.12 6.08 -4.50
C PHE A 347 22.38 4.95 -3.77
N PHE A 348 21.05 4.87 -3.93
CA PHE A 348 20.24 3.86 -3.23
C PHE A 348 20.48 2.45 -3.76
N VAL A 349 20.63 2.29 -5.07
CA VAL A 349 20.79 0.98 -5.69
C VAL A 349 22.17 0.40 -5.44
N GLU A 350 23.25 1.17 -5.55
CA GLU A 350 24.59 0.64 -5.25
C GLU A 350 24.69 0.18 -3.78
N ASN A 351 24.09 0.91 -2.84
CA ASN A 351 24.00 0.48 -1.43
C ASN A 351 23.10 -0.77 -1.27
N THR A 352 21.97 -0.82 -1.97
CA THR A 352 21.07 -1.99 -1.97
C THR A 352 21.81 -3.24 -2.45
N GLU A 353 22.53 -3.15 -3.56
CA GLU A 353 23.31 -4.24 -4.16
C GLU A 353 24.46 -4.70 -3.27
N LEU A 354 25.17 -3.76 -2.61
CA LEU A 354 26.22 -4.08 -1.65
C LEU A 354 25.68 -4.92 -0.49
N HIS A 355 24.45 -4.64 -0.06
CA HIS A 355 23.81 -5.39 0.99
C HIS A 355 23.32 -6.77 0.51
N ILE A 356 22.60 -6.88 -0.60
CA ILE A 356 21.94 -8.16 -0.98
C ILE A 356 22.85 -9.11 -1.79
N GLY A 357 23.92 -8.60 -2.38
CA GLY A 357 24.81 -9.31 -3.30
C GLY A 357 24.23 -9.47 -4.71
N PRO A 358 25.02 -9.99 -5.67
CA PRO A 358 24.61 -10.06 -7.07
C PRO A 358 23.43 -11.02 -7.28
N ARG A 359 22.63 -10.71 -8.29
CA ARG A 359 21.50 -11.55 -8.72
C ARG A 359 22.02 -12.89 -9.27
N PRO A 360 21.44 -14.04 -8.87
CA PRO A 360 21.89 -15.34 -9.37
C PRO A 360 21.61 -15.44 -10.87
N SER A 361 22.63 -15.71 -11.70
CA SER A 361 22.48 -15.84 -13.15
C SER A 361 21.74 -17.10 -13.58
N ASN A 362 21.78 -18.15 -12.76
CA ASN A 362 21.34 -19.50 -13.14
C ASN A 362 19.89 -19.81 -12.71
N SER A 363 19.17 -18.83 -12.16
CA SER A 363 17.80 -19.03 -11.70
C SER A 363 16.80 -18.71 -12.81
N ILE A 364 15.88 -19.65 -13.07
CA ILE A 364 14.75 -19.46 -14.01
C ILE A 364 13.90 -18.24 -13.61
N TYR A 365 13.83 -17.97 -12.30
CA TYR A 365 13.05 -16.86 -11.73
C TYR A 365 13.80 -15.52 -11.77
N SER A 366 15.11 -15.52 -12.03
CA SER A 366 15.87 -14.29 -12.22
C SER A 366 16.03 -13.94 -13.70
N GLY A 367 16.27 -14.89 -14.60
CA GLY A 367 16.53 -14.52 -16.00
C GLY A 367 17.77 -13.64 -16.18
N GLY A 368 18.77 -13.78 -15.29
CA GLY A 368 20.09 -13.15 -15.42
C GLY A 368 20.39 -11.98 -14.48
N LYS A 369 21.56 -11.37 -14.66
CA LYS A 369 21.99 -10.14 -13.93
C LYS A 369 21.09 -8.96 -14.29
N THR A 370 20.98 -7.98 -13.39
CA THR A 370 20.36 -6.70 -13.74
C THR A 370 21.27 -5.90 -14.68
N SER A 371 20.70 -4.95 -15.41
CA SER A 371 21.44 -4.09 -16.35
C SER A 371 22.65 -3.39 -15.71
N TRP A 372 22.52 -2.85 -14.50
CA TRP A 372 23.63 -2.22 -13.77
C TRP A 372 24.62 -3.20 -13.13
N GLN A 373 24.32 -4.50 -13.10
CA GLN A 373 25.26 -5.55 -12.69
C GLN A 373 26.09 -6.09 -13.87
N ASP A 374 25.72 -5.78 -15.11
CA ASP A 374 26.53 -6.07 -16.30
C ASP A 374 27.70 -5.09 -16.35
N SER A 375 28.93 -5.59 -16.40
CA SER A 375 30.15 -4.77 -16.37
C SER A 375 30.19 -3.78 -17.54
N ILE A 376 29.72 -4.20 -18.72
CA ILE A 376 29.73 -3.37 -19.94
C ILE A 376 28.71 -2.23 -19.80
N GLU A 377 27.52 -2.51 -19.29
CA GLU A 377 26.47 -1.50 -19.13
C GLU A 377 26.77 -0.57 -17.94
N LYS A 378 27.44 -1.07 -16.89
CA LYS A 378 27.93 -0.26 -15.77
C LYS A 378 28.98 0.77 -16.22
N GLU A 379 29.97 0.36 -17.00
CA GLU A 379 30.99 1.26 -17.55
C GLU A 379 30.37 2.34 -18.46
N ASN A 380 29.44 1.94 -19.33
CA ASN A 380 28.68 2.87 -20.17
C ASN A 380 27.82 3.85 -19.37
N THR A 381 27.35 3.46 -18.17
CA THR A 381 26.56 4.33 -17.29
C THR A 381 27.45 5.33 -16.56
N LEU A 382 28.66 4.94 -16.15
CA LEU A 382 29.66 5.83 -15.55
C LEU A 382 30.14 6.92 -16.52
N GLY A 383 30.20 6.60 -17.82
CA GLY A 383 30.55 7.57 -18.87
C GLY A 383 29.45 8.59 -19.21
N ARG A 384 28.24 8.49 -18.64
CA ARG A 384 27.12 9.40 -18.94
C ARG A 384 26.99 10.52 -17.91
N ARG A 385 26.64 11.73 -18.38
CA ARG A 385 26.31 12.87 -17.50
C ARG A 385 25.08 12.61 -16.62
N LEU A 386 24.11 11.85 -17.13
CA LEU A 386 22.95 11.40 -16.38
C LEU A 386 22.82 9.88 -16.51
N PRO A 387 22.76 9.15 -15.38
CA PRO A 387 22.62 7.70 -15.40
C PRO A 387 21.24 7.32 -15.96
N LYS A 388 21.16 6.17 -16.61
CA LYS A 388 19.89 5.64 -17.11
C LYS A 388 19.08 5.12 -15.92
N ILE A 389 17.99 5.81 -15.59
CA ILE A 389 17.16 5.52 -14.41
C ILE A 389 16.26 4.29 -14.65
N TRP A 390 15.90 4.03 -15.91
CA TRP A 390 14.94 2.99 -16.26
C TRP A 390 15.35 2.21 -17.52
N TYR A 391 15.21 0.89 -17.46
CA TYR A 391 15.68 -0.06 -18.48
C TYR A 391 14.55 -0.72 -19.28
N GLY A 392 13.33 -0.20 -19.16
CA GLY A 392 12.17 -0.60 -19.96
C GLY A 392 11.27 -1.64 -19.29
N TRP A 393 10.03 -1.77 -19.77
CA TRP A 393 8.99 -2.58 -19.12
C TRP A 393 9.23 -4.10 -19.17
N PHE A 394 10.11 -4.57 -20.07
CA PHE A 394 10.27 -6.00 -20.37
C PHE A 394 11.72 -6.49 -20.38
N GLY A 395 12.65 -5.70 -19.86
CA GLY A 395 14.06 -6.08 -19.72
C GLY A 395 14.64 -6.61 -21.02
N LYS A 396 15.03 -5.70 -21.94
CA LYS A 396 15.94 -6.11 -23.01
C LYS A 396 17.26 -6.46 -22.33
N GLY A 397 17.56 -7.75 -22.18
CA GLY A 397 18.93 -8.17 -21.94
C GLY A 397 19.82 -7.52 -23.00
N THR A 398 21.04 -7.12 -22.62
CA THR A 398 21.97 -6.30 -23.40
C THR A 398 22.34 -6.84 -24.79
N LYS A 399 21.86 -8.03 -25.19
CA LYS A 399 22.29 -8.71 -26.41
C LYS A 399 21.20 -9.28 -27.34
N ASN A 400 19.93 -9.40 -26.95
CA ASN A 400 18.92 -10.05 -27.81
C ASN A 400 17.71 -9.16 -28.09
N GLU A 401 17.51 -8.85 -29.37
CA GLU A 401 16.25 -8.30 -29.88
C GLU A 401 15.13 -9.32 -29.73
N TRP A 402 14.05 -8.89 -29.11
CA TRP A 402 12.90 -9.72 -28.81
C TRP A 402 12.09 -9.94 -30.10
N GLN A 403 12.09 -11.15 -30.68
CA GLN A 403 11.21 -11.50 -31.81
C GLN A 403 9.71 -11.31 -31.46
N ILE A 404 9.34 -11.41 -30.18
CA ILE A 404 7.98 -11.08 -29.75
C ILE A 404 7.74 -9.58 -29.80
N SER A 405 8.75 -8.72 -29.60
CA SER A 405 8.55 -7.27 -29.77
C SER A 405 8.30 -6.90 -31.22
N SER A 406 8.91 -7.59 -32.19
CA SER A 406 8.58 -7.40 -33.60
C SER A 406 7.18 -7.95 -33.91
N GLN A 407 6.79 -9.10 -33.37
CA GLN A 407 5.44 -9.64 -33.55
C GLN A 407 4.34 -8.79 -32.88
N LEU A 408 4.54 -8.31 -31.66
CA LEU A 408 3.63 -7.38 -30.97
C LEU A 408 3.61 -6.01 -31.64
N ARG A 409 4.77 -5.53 -32.11
CA ARG A 409 4.85 -4.29 -32.91
C ARG A 409 4.15 -4.46 -34.25
N GLU A 410 4.24 -5.61 -34.90
CA GLU A 410 3.49 -5.94 -36.12
C GLU A 410 2.00 -6.06 -35.85
N PHE A 411 1.61 -6.68 -34.74
CA PHE A 411 0.22 -6.79 -34.30
C PHE A 411 -0.38 -5.42 -33.98
N LEU A 412 0.32 -4.59 -33.19
CA LEU A 412 -0.07 -3.21 -32.90
C LEU A 412 -0.06 -2.34 -34.16
N ASN A 413 0.92 -2.50 -35.05
CA ASN A 413 0.93 -1.80 -36.34
C ASN A 413 -0.22 -2.24 -37.25
N LYS A 414 -0.64 -3.51 -37.21
CA LYS A 414 -1.84 -4.00 -37.90
C LYS A 414 -3.10 -3.37 -37.30
N ILE A 415 -3.22 -3.33 -35.98
CA ILE A 415 -4.34 -2.66 -35.29
C ILE A 415 -4.38 -1.17 -35.67
N ILE A 416 -3.26 -0.45 -35.56
CA ILE A 416 -3.16 0.98 -35.90
C ILE A 416 -3.45 1.22 -37.39
N LYS A 417 -2.99 0.35 -38.30
CA LYS A 417 -3.33 0.45 -39.74
C LYS A 417 -4.82 0.21 -39.98
N ASN A 418 -5.43 -0.76 -39.30
CA ASN A 418 -6.87 -1.00 -39.40
C ASN A 418 -7.68 0.17 -38.83
N PHE A 419 -7.23 0.73 -37.71
CA PHE A 419 -7.81 1.92 -37.10
C PHE A 419 -7.70 3.15 -38.03
N LYS A 420 -6.52 3.40 -38.62
CA LYS A 420 -6.32 4.49 -39.61
C LYS A 420 -7.13 4.28 -40.89
N LYS A 421 -7.42 3.05 -41.29
CA LYS A 421 -8.29 2.75 -42.43
C LYS A 421 -9.77 3.02 -42.12
N GLN A 422 -10.21 2.79 -40.89
CA GLN A 422 -11.57 3.14 -40.46
C GLN A 422 -11.79 4.67 -40.38
N PHE A 423 -10.77 5.46 -40.05
CA PHE A 423 -10.82 6.92 -40.04
C PHE A 423 -10.60 7.60 -41.42
N ARG A 424 -10.34 6.83 -42.48
CA ARG A 424 -10.18 7.32 -43.86
C ARG A 424 -11.39 7.00 -44.76
N ARG A 425 -12.44 6.41 -44.19
CA ARG A 425 -13.81 6.48 -44.72
C ARG A 425 -14.53 7.55 -43.93
#